data_AF-A0A645DYF3-F1
#
_entry.id   AF-A0A645DYF3-F1
#
_cell.length_a   1.000
_cell.length_b   1.000
_cell.length_c   1.000
_cell.angle_alpha   90.00
_cell.angle_beta   90.00
_cell.angle_gamma   90.00
#
_symmetry.space_group_name_H-M   'P 1'
#
loop_
_entity.id
_entity.type
_entity.pdbx_description
1 polymer ?
#
loop_
_entity_poly.entity_id
_entity_poly.type
_entity_poly.pdbx_seq_one_letter_code
_entity_poly.pdbx_strand_id
1 'polypeptide(L)'
;MQTFDDWNDDRITWGVLHRIPYYYDKNSGKLLYYFYPERDSVYVRKGENGYNKTDVVASGAHMYGSKLLKFSAVSTYPLNGNRADFNWPYMRYAETLLIYAEADNEVNNGPSPQALQVVDMLNTRNKSTLSSKRNSSIPYTQETFRSYILEERAKEFAAEGIRRTDLIRWGIYLQVMNAIGTNDENGIVKRREEKHLLLPLPLNEVNANPYIETNNPGW
;
A
#
# COMPACT_ATOMS: atom_id res chain seq x y z
N MET A 1 8.00 5.87 -10.42
CA MET A 1 7.32 4.58 -10.67
C MET A 1 5.98 4.66 -9.96
N GLN A 2 4.90 4.87 -10.71
CA GLN A 2 3.57 5.09 -10.17
C GLN A 2 2.99 3.69 -9.91
N THR A 3 2.73 3.34 -8.65
CA THR A 3 2.24 2.01 -8.24
C THR A 3 0.81 1.71 -8.72
N PHE A 4 0.25 2.52 -9.62
CA PHE A 4 -1.17 2.60 -9.93
C PHE A 4 -1.37 3.02 -11.39
N ASP A 5 -0.89 2.19 -12.32
CA ASP A 5 -1.03 2.43 -13.76
C ASP A 5 -2.38 1.91 -14.33
N ASP A 6 -3.18 1.25 -13.50
CA ASP A 6 -4.47 0.67 -13.86
C ASP A 6 -5.64 1.52 -13.37
N TRP A 7 -6.17 2.35 -14.26
CA TRP A 7 -7.17 3.34 -13.88
C TRP A 7 -8.56 2.80 -13.56
N ASN A 8 -8.83 1.54 -13.90
CA ASN A 8 -10.08 0.88 -13.56
C ASN A 8 -10.03 0.20 -12.18
N ASP A 9 -8.87 0.16 -11.54
CA ASP A 9 -8.70 -0.44 -10.23
C ASP A 9 -9.44 0.36 -9.14
N ASP A 10 -10.50 -0.24 -8.60
CA ASP A 10 -11.35 0.37 -7.58
C ASP A 10 -10.58 0.70 -6.29
N ARG A 11 -9.42 0.06 -6.05
CA ARG A 11 -8.57 0.37 -4.89
C ARG A 11 -7.95 1.77 -4.99
N ILE A 12 -7.78 2.29 -6.21
CA ILE A 12 -7.37 3.68 -6.41
C ILE A 12 -8.59 4.56 -6.18
N THR A 13 -9.69 4.32 -6.88
CA THR A 13 -10.82 5.27 -6.94
C THR A 13 -11.65 5.34 -5.66
N TRP A 14 -11.87 4.21 -4.97
CA TRP A 14 -12.66 4.13 -3.74
C TRP A 14 -11.80 3.88 -2.50
N GLY A 15 -10.66 3.21 -2.66
CA GLY A 15 -9.76 2.91 -1.55
C GLY A 15 -8.97 4.12 -1.05
N VAL A 16 -8.94 5.21 -1.83
CA VAL A 16 -8.15 6.40 -1.56
C VAL A 16 -9.00 7.65 -1.76
N LEU A 17 -9.02 8.54 -0.76
CA LEU A 17 -9.59 9.86 -0.87
C LEU A 17 -8.67 10.73 -1.72
N HIS A 18 -9.15 11.20 -2.86
CA HIS A 18 -8.39 11.99 -3.84
C HIS A 18 -8.55 13.51 -3.70
N ARG A 19 -9.39 13.95 -2.76
CA ARG A 19 -9.72 15.35 -2.51
C ARG A 19 -9.77 15.61 -1.01
N ILE A 20 -8.92 16.50 -0.49
CA ILE A 20 -8.88 16.81 0.95
C ILE A 20 -9.01 18.32 1.21
N PRO A 21 -9.71 18.72 2.29
CA PRO A 21 -9.81 20.13 2.64
C PRO A 21 -8.45 20.67 3.10
N TYR A 22 -8.08 21.88 2.67
CA TYR A 22 -6.80 22.49 3.06
C TYR A 22 -6.90 23.90 3.65
N TYR A 23 -7.83 24.72 3.17
CA TYR A 23 -7.92 26.12 3.60
C TYR A 23 -9.35 26.60 3.64
N TYR A 24 -9.74 27.19 4.76
CA TYR A 24 -11.01 27.88 4.87
C TYR A 24 -10.81 29.36 4.53
N ASP A 25 -11.37 29.79 3.39
CA ASP A 25 -11.37 31.18 2.99
C ASP A 25 -12.48 31.94 3.74
N LYS A 26 -12.06 32.76 4.70
CA LYS A 26 -12.96 33.56 5.53
C LYS A 26 -13.71 34.63 4.73
N ASN A 27 -13.19 35.08 3.58
CA ASN A 27 -13.80 36.13 2.77
C ASN A 27 -14.96 35.58 1.92
N SER A 28 -14.76 34.39 1.33
CA SER A 28 -15.81 33.72 0.55
C SER A 28 -16.70 32.80 1.38
N GLY A 29 -16.32 32.49 2.63
CA GLY A 29 -17.00 31.56 3.51
C GLY A 29 -16.92 30.10 3.03
N LYS A 30 -15.94 29.77 2.18
CA LYS A 30 -15.82 28.46 1.53
C LYS A 30 -14.55 27.72 1.96
N LEU A 31 -14.67 26.40 2.05
CA LEU A 31 -13.54 25.49 2.21
C LEU A 31 -12.95 25.18 0.83
N LEU A 32 -11.66 25.43 0.65
CA LEU A 32 -10.88 25.05 -0.52
C LEU A 32 -10.24 23.69 -0.30
N TYR A 33 -10.06 22.96 -1.40
CA TYR A 33 -9.62 21.57 -1.38
C TYR A 33 -8.40 21.38 -2.27
N TYR A 34 -7.49 20.52 -1.81
CA TYR A 34 -6.46 19.94 -2.64
C TYR A 34 -7.01 18.74 -3.37
N PHE A 35 -6.51 18.48 -4.58
CA PHE A 35 -6.75 17.25 -5.31
C PHE A 35 -5.44 16.59 -5.78
N TYR A 36 -5.46 15.25 -5.84
CA TYR A 36 -4.44 14.41 -6.45
C TYR A 36 -5.08 13.13 -6.97
N PRO A 37 -4.70 12.59 -8.14
CA PRO A 37 -3.55 12.98 -8.98
C PRO A 37 -3.80 14.19 -9.88
N GLU A 38 -2.73 14.87 -10.31
CA GLU A 38 -2.78 16.09 -11.15
C GLU A 38 -3.55 15.89 -12.48
N ARG A 39 -3.58 14.66 -13.01
CA ARG A 39 -4.38 14.31 -14.19
C ARG A 39 -5.89 14.58 -14.02
N ASP A 40 -6.40 14.60 -12.78
CA ASP A 40 -7.81 14.90 -12.50
C ASP A 40 -8.13 16.39 -12.71
N SER A 41 -7.13 17.20 -13.05
CA SER A 41 -7.28 18.63 -13.40
C SER A 41 -8.31 18.88 -14.49
N VAL A 42 -8.54 17.93 -15.41
CA VAL A 42 -9.59 18.04 -16.42
C VAL A 42 -10.99 17.99 -15.77
N TYR A 43 -11.22 17.08 -14.83
CA TYR A 43 -12.48 16.99 -14.09
C TYR A 43 -12.68 18.19 -13.17
N VAL A 44 -11.60 18.66 -12.53
CA VAL A 44 -11.60 19.89 -11.72
C VAL A 44 -12.00 21.10 -12.55
N ARG A 45 -11.41 21.30 -13.74
CA ARG A 45 -11.77 22.42 -14.64
C ARG A 45 -13.23 22.37 -15.09
N LYS A 46 -13.82 21.17 -15.19
CA LYS A 46 -15.22 20.97 -15.55
C LYS A 46 -16.17 21.07 -14.36
N GLY A 47 -15.71 20.75 -13.15
CA GLY A 47 -16.55 20.63 -11.95
C GLY A 47 -17.35 19.33 -11.91
N GLU A 48 -16.75 18.22 -12.34
CA GLU A 48 -17.38 16.90 -12.45
C GLU A 48 -16.77 15.89 -11.45
N ASN A 49 -17.38 14.71 -11.29
CA ASN A 49 -16.88 13.61 -10.44
C ASN A 49 -16.57 14.01 -8.99
N GLY A 50 -17.34 14.95 -8.44
CA GLY A 50 -17.18 15.44 -7.06
C GLY A 50 -16.06 16.49 -6.88
N TYR A 51 -15.39 16.90 -7.95
CA TYR A 51 -14.43 18.00 -7.94
C TYR A 51 -15.10 19.36 -8.17
N ASN A 52 -14.51 20.41 -7.60
CA ASN A 52 -14.91 21.79 -7.83
C ASN A 52 -13.83 22.55 -8.60
N LYS A 53 -14.23 23.52 -9.44
CA LYS A 53 -13.30 24.36 -10.23
C LYS A 53 -12.32 25.17 -9.37
N THR A 54 -12.62 25.33 -8.08
CA THR A 54 -11.78 26.01 -7.09
C THR A 54 -10.74 25.08 -6.45
N ASP A 55 -10.78 23.78 -6.73
CA ASP A 55 -9.82 22.84 -6.15
C ASP A 55 -8.44 23.06 -6.76
N VAL A 56 -7.41 22.99 -5.92
CA VAL A 56 -6.03 23.29 -6.30
C VAL A 56 -5.24 21.99 -6.35
N VAL A 57 -4.36 21.83 -7.33
CA VAL A 57 -3.50 20.65 -7.40
C VAL A 57 -2.53 20.67 -6.23
N ALA A 58 -2.40 19.54 -5.51
CA ALA A 58 -1.33 19.38 -4.52
C ALA A 58 -0.07 18.85 -5.19
N SER A 59 1.00 19.66 -5.20
CA SER A 59 2.36 19.15 -5.40
C SER A 59 2.77 18.36 -4.15
N GLY A 60 2.82 17.04 -4.24
CA GLY A 60 3.15 16.15 -3.12
C GLY A 60 1.98 15.30 -2.63
N ALA A 61 1.60 14.30 -3.43
CA ALA A 61 0.57 13.29 -3.13
C ALA A 61 0.64 12.73 -1.70
N HIS A 62 1.87 12.52 -1.23
CA HIS A 62 2.20 11.88 0.04
C HIS A 62 1.93 12.77 1.26
N MET A 63 1.92 14.09 1.13
CA MET A 63 1.70 15.00 2.27
C MET A 63 0.27 15.55 2.32
N TYR A 64 -0.33 15.84 1.17
CA TYR A 64 -1.58 16.64 1.13
C TYR A 64 -2.57 16.24 0.02
N GLY A 65 -2.34 15.17 -0.74
CA GLY A 65 -3.15 14.87 -1.93
C GLY A 65 -4.13 13.71 -1.73
N SER A 66 -3.65 12.63 -1.12
CA SER A 66 -4.39 11.37 -1.07
C SER A 66 -4.34 10.69 0.28
N LYS A 67 -5.48 10.18 0.77
CA LYS A 67 -5.54 9.42 2.04
C LYS A 67 -6.18 8.05 1.83
N LEU A 68 -5.49 6.99 2.25
CA LEU A 68 -6.09 5.65 2.26
C LEU A 68 -7.32 5.66 3.18
N LEU A 69 -8.46 5.19 2.66
CA LEU A 69 -9.74 5.14 3.39
C LEU A 69 -9.95 3.82 4.13
N LYS A 70 -9.07 2.85 3.94
CA LYS A 70 -9.08 1.59 4.67
C LYS A 70 -8.97 1.85 6.17
N PHE A 71 -9.87 1.23 6.95
CA PHE A 71 -9.98 1.44 8.40
C PHE A 71 -10.34 2.88 8.81
N SER A 72 -10.87 3.70 7.90
CA SER A 72 -11.55 4.93 8.30
C SER A 72 -12.81 4.58 9.11
N ALA A 73 -13.06 5.36 10.16
CA ALA A 73 -14.20 5.15 11.03
C ALA A 73 -15.52 5.29 10.24
N VAL A 74 -16.42 4.33 10.41
CA VAL A 74 -17.75 4.29 9.76
C VAL A 74 -18.83 4.91 10.68
N SER A 75 -18.52 5.04 11.97
CA SER A 75 -19.41 5.47 13.04
C SER A 75 -19.66 6.98 13.03
N THR A 76 -20.94 7.35 13.00
CA THR A 76 -21.45 8.71 13.27
C THR A 76 -21.44 9.09 14.76
N TYR A 77 -21.10 8.16 15.66
CA TYR A 77 -20.92 8.45 17.08
C TYR A 77 -19.56 9.08 17.36
N PRO A 78 -19.46 10.07 18.29
CA PRO A 78 -18.20 10.70 18.64
C PRO A 78 -17.26 9.65 19.25
N LEU A 79 -16.27 9.24 18.46
CA LEU A 79 -15.19 8.38 18.93
C LEU A 79 -14.29 9.23 19.82
N ASN A 80 -14.34 8.96 21.13
CA ASN A 80 -13.53 9.64 22.16
C ASN A 80 -12.04 9.25 22.14
N GLY A 81 -11.52 8.79 20.99
CA GLY A 81 -10.16 8.28 20.83
C GLY A 81 -9.91 6.87 21.38
N ASN A 82 -10.86 6.26 22.12
CA ASN A 82 -10.67 4.96 22.77
C ASN A 82 -11.35 3.78 22.06
N ARG A 83 -12.08 4.01 20.96
CA ARG A 83 -12.75 2.95 20.18
C ARG A 83 -12.63 3.25 18.69
N ALA A 84 -12.15 2.28 17.94
CA ALA A 84 -12.35 2.18 16.51
C ALA A 84 -13.44 1.14 16.24
N ASP A 85 -14.26 1.35 15.23
CA ASP A 85 -15.43 0.54 14.89
C ASP A 85 -15.14 -0.50 13.79
N PHE A 86 -13.87 -0.73 13.48
CA PHE A 86 -13.42 -1.74 12.53
C PHE A 86 -12.70 -2.89 13.24
N ASN A 87 -12.88 -4.10 12.73
CA ASN A 87 -12.09 -5.26 13.15
C ASN A 87 -10.78 -5.31 12.37
N TRP A 88 -9.66 -5.56 13.06
CA TRP A 88 -8.36 -5.73 12.40
C TRP A 88 -8.26 -7.13 11.78
N PRO A 89 -8.12 -7.25 10.44
CA PRO A 89 -7.93 -8.55 9.81
C PRO A 89 -6.52 -9.07 10.10
N TYR A 90 -6.42 -10.29 10.64
CA TYR A 90 -5.13 -10.98 10.74
C TYR A 90 -4.78 -11.73 9.45
N MET A 91 -5.77 -12.38 8.84
CA MET A 91 -5.66 -13.07 7.56
C MET A 91 -6.98 -12.94 6.80
N ARG A 92 -6.91 -12.80 5.47
CA ARG A 92 -8.11 -12.75 4.60
C ARG A 92 -7.93 -13.67 3.41
N TYR A 93 -9.04 -14.09 2.81
CA TYR A 93 -9.01 -14.98 1.65
C TYR A 93 -8.18 -14.44 0.48
N ALA A 94 -8.15 -13.12 0.27
CA ALA A 94 -7.30 -12.49 -0.74
C ALA A 94 -5.80 -12.81 -0.55
N GLU A 95 -5.35 -12.98 0.70
CA GLU A 95 -3.98 -13.38 1.00
C GLU A 95 -3.71 -14.81 0.58
N THR A 96 -4.64 -15.73 0.86
CA THR A 96 -4.54 -17.12 0.41
C THR A 96 -4.47 -17.24 -1.11
N LEU A 97 -5.27 -16.46 -1.85
CA LEU A 97 -5.24 -16.42 -3.32
C LEU A 97 -3.85 -15.99 -3.83
N LEU A 98 -3.29 -14.91 -3.26
CA LEU A 98 -1.99 -14.40 -3.68
C LEU A 98 -0.83 -15.30 -3.23
N ILE A 99 -0.91 -15.94 -2.06
CA ILE A 99 0.07 -16.95 -1.63
C ILE A 99 0.05 -18.15 -2.57
N TYR A 100 -1.13 -18.64 -2.96
CA TYR A 100 -1.25 -19.73 -3.92
C TYR A 100 -0.59 -19.38 -5.25
N ALA A 101 -0.93 -18.22 -5.83
CA ALA A 101 -0.38 -17.79 -7.10
C ALA A 101 1.15 -17.59 -7.04
N GLU A 102 1.65 -17.13 -5.90
CA GLU A 102 3.08 -17.00 -5.66
C GLU A 102 3.77 -18.37 -5.62
N ALA A 103 3.26 -19.31 -4.82
CA ALA A 103 3.82 -20.65 -4.71
C ALA A 103 3.79 -21.39 -6.05
N ASP A 104 2.68 -21.28 -6.79
CA ASP A 104 2.53 -21.88 -8.13
C ASP A 104 3.60 -21.35 -9.09
N ASN A 105 3.80 -20.03 -9.12
CA ASN A 105 4.81 -19.40 -9.97
C ASN A 105 6.23 -19.87 -9.66
N GLU A 106 6.57 -19.98 -8.38
CA GLU A 106 7.88 -20.43 -7.94
C GLU A 106 8.12 -21.91 -8.28
N VAL A 107 7.14 -22.77 -8.07
CA VAL A 107 7.25 -24.22 -8.34
C VAL A 107 7.32 -24.52 -9.84
N ASN A 108 6.60 -23.78 -10.66
CA ASN A 108 6.46 -24.06 -12.10
C ASN A 108 7.43 -23.25 -12.99
N ASN A 109 8.29 -22.40 -12.42
CA ASN A 109 9.13 -21.45 -13.17
C ASN A 109 8.33 -20.49 -14.08
N GLY A 110 7.16 -20.08 -13.61
CA GLY A 110 6.20 -19.24 -14.34
C GLY A 110 4.77 -19.53 -13.89
N PRO A 111 3.80 -18.64 -14.16
CA PRO A 111 2.42 -18.85 -13.72
C PRO A 111 1.72 -19.95 -14.50
N SER A 112 1.10 -20.90 -13.81
CA SER A 112 0.14 -21.81 -14.43
C SER A 112 -1.15 -21.08 -14.86
N PRO A 113 -1.96 -21.66 -15.77
CA PRO A 113 -3.29 -21.13 -16.06
C PRO A 113 -4.16 -20.98 -14.80
N GLN A 114 -3.98 -21.88 -13.82
CA GLN A 114 -4.69 -21.87 -12.55
C GLN A 114 -4.25 -20.69 -11.67
N ALA A 115 -2.95 -20.38 -11.60
CA ALA A 115 -2.46 -19.20 -10.88
C ALA A 115 -3.06 -17.91 -11.46
N LEU A 116 -3.13 -17.79 -12.79
CA LEU A 116 -3.76 -16.64 -13.45
C LEU A 116 -5.24 -16.53 -13.09
N GLN A 117 -5.98 -17.64 -13.13
CA GLN A 117 -7.41 -17.67 -12.75
C GLN A 117 -7.62 -17.27 -11.29
N VAL A 118 -6.76 -17.75 -10.39
CA VAL A 118 -6.81 -17.41 -8.95
C VAL A 118 -6.58 -15.92 -8.72
N VAL A 119 -5.63 -15.29 -9.41
CA VAL A 119 -5.43 -13.84 -9.30
C VAL A 119 -6.55 -13.05 -9.98
N ASP A 120 -7.11 -13.57 -11.09
CA ASP A 120 -8.25 -12.95 -11.76
C ASP A 120 -9.49 -12.86 -10.87
N MET A 121 -9.68 -13.78 -9.92
CA MET A 121 -10.73 -13.65 -8.89
C MET A 121 -10.56 -12.37 -8.07
N LEU A 122 -9.32 -12.06 -7.68
CA LEU A 122 -9.00 -10.84 -6.95
C LEU A 122 -9.14 -9.60 -7.86
N ASN A 123 -8.62 -9.66 -9.09
CA ASN A 123 -8.69 -8.55 -10.03
C ASN A 123 -10.13 -8.20 -10.38
N THR A 124 -10.99 -9.20 -10.59
CA THR A 124 -12.43 -9.02 -10.84
C THR A 124 -13.10 -8.29 -9.68
N ARG A 125 -12.81 -8.67 -8.43
CA ARG A 125 -13.35 -7.99 -7.24
C ARG A 125 -12.89 -6.53 -7.16
N ASN A 126 -11.63 -6.27 -7.50
CA ASN A 126 -11.04 -4.93 -7.48
C ASN A 126 -11.29 -4.13 -8.76
N LYS A 127 -12.01 -4.69 -9.73
CA LYS A 127 -12.20 -4.15 -11.10
C LYS A 127 -10.91 -3.74 -11.82
N SER A 128 -9.77 -4.28 -11.39
CA SER A 128 -8.51 -4.07 -12.07
C SER A 128 -8.45 -4.91 -13.34
N THR A 129 -7.53 -4.58 -14.23
CA THR A 129 -7.22 -5.39 -15.41
C THR A 129 -6.80 -6.78 -14.97
N LEU A 130 -7.50 -7.79 -15.51
CA LEU A 130 -7.24 -9.21 -15.25
C LEU A 130 -5.80 -9.58 -15.59
N SER A 131 -5.17 -10.36 -14.71
CA SER A 131 -3.83 -10.89 -14.88
C SER A 131 -3.74 -11.74 -16.15
N SER A 132 -4.73 -12.60 -16.41
CA SER A 132 -4.76 -13.40 -17.65
C SER A 132 -4.80 -12.55 -18.93
N LYS A 133 -5.48 -11.40 -18.88
CA LYS A 133 -5.53 -10.44 -20.00
C LYS A 133 -4.16 -9.76 -20.20
N ARG A 134 -3.48 -9.38 -19.11
CA ARG A 134 -2.10 -8.85 -19.19
C ARG A 134 -1.16 -9.90 -19.77
N ASN A 135 -1.24 -11.14 -19.29
CA ASN A 135 -0.46 -12.28 -19.76
C ASN A 135 -0.68 -12.59 -21.25
N SER A 136 -1.92 -12.43 -21.74
CA SER A 136 -2.24 -12.66 -23.15
C SER A 136 -1.59 -11.62 -24.07
N SER A 137 -1.43 -10.37 -23.60
CA SER A 137 -0.76 -9.30 -24.35
C SER A 137 0.76 -9.38 -24.26
N ILE A 138 1.27 -9.59 -23.05
CA ILE A 138 2.70 -9.72 -22.74
C ILE A 138 2.83 -10.90 -21.77
N PRO A 139 3.26 -12.07 -22.26
CA PRO A 139 3.39 -13.27 -21.43
C PRO A 139 4.32 -13.04 -20.24
N TYR A 140 3.87 -13.49 -19.09
CA TYR A 140 4.65 -13.47 -17.88
C TYR A 140 5.78 -14.50 -17.93
N THR A 141 6.94 -14.10 -17.43
CA THR A 141 7.99 -15.01 -16.95
C THR A 141 7.79 -15.21 -15.45
N GLN A 142 8.55 -16.14 -14.86
CA GLN A 142 8.56 -16.30 -13.41
C GLN A 142 8.84 -14.97 -12.69
N GLU A 143 9.81 -14.20 -13.18
CA GLU A 143 10.24 -12.94 -12.58
C GLU A 143 9.19 -11.83 -12.74
N THR A 144 8.60 -11.69 -13.93
CA THR A 144 7.60 -10.63 -14.15
C THR A 144 6.29 -10.93 -13.44
N PHE A 145 5.89 -12.21 -13.31
CA PHE A 145 4.73 -12.57 -12.50
C PHE A 145 4.98 -12.40 -11.00
N ARG A 146 6.16 -12.77 -10.50
CA ARG A 146 6.57 -12.50 -9.11
C ARG A 146 6.51 -11.01 -8.79
N SER A 147 7.05 -10.18 -9.68
CA SER A 147 6.99 -8.72 -9.55
C SER A 147 5.55 -8.21 -9.52
N TYR A 148 4.69 -8.75 -10.40
CA TYR A 148 3.26 -8.46 -10.41
C TYR A 148 2.59 -8.83 -9.08
N ILE A 149 2.83 -10.03 -8.54
CA ILE A 149 2.29 -10.46 -7.23
C ILE A 149 2.76 -9.53 -6.11
N LEU A 150 4.05 -9.18 -6.07
CA LEU A 150 4.61 -8.28 -5.05
C LEU A 150 3.98 -6.88 -5.07
N GLU A 151 3.65 -6.38 -6.25
CA GLU A 151 2.90 -5.14 -6.42
C GLU A 151 1.45 -5.30 -5.98
N GLU A 152 0.81 -6.41 -6.38
CA GLU A 152 -0.59 -6.69 -6.09
C GLU A 152 -0.84 -6.88 -4.60
N ARG A 153 0.07 -7.55 -3.89
CA ARG A 153 0.10 -7.65 -2.42
C ARG A 153 0.26 -6.27 -1.78
N ALA A 154 1.12 -5.40 -2.32
CA ALA A 154 1.31 -4.05 -1.78
C ALA A 154 0.03 -3.21 -1.85
N LYS A 155 -0.70 -3.29 -2.97
CA LYS A 155 -1.96 -2.58 -3.18
C LYS A 155 -3.10 -3.16 -2.35
N GLU A 156 -3.26 -4.48 -2.37
CA GLU A 156 -4.34 -5.17 -1.67
C GLU A 156 -4.21 -5.06 -0.14
N PHE A 157 -2.99 -5.19 0.38
CA PHE A 157 -2.70 -5.22 1.83
C PHE A 157 -2.14 -3.91 2.37
N ALA A 158 -2.32 -2.80 1.65
CA ALA A 158 -1.98 -1.48 2.16
C ALA A 158 -2.59 -1.27 3.56
N ALA A 159 -1.77 -0.82 4.49
CA ALA A 159 -2.08 -0.61 5.91
C ALA A 159 -2.51 -1.85 6.73
N GLU A 160 -2.25 -3.08 6.27
CA GLU A 160 -2.56 -4.32 7.03
C GLU A 160 -1.35 -4.95 7.74
N GLY A 161 -0.19 -4.29 7.75
CA GLY A 161 1.00 -4.76 8.48
C GLY A 161 1.83 -5.85 7.79
N ILE A 162 1.48 -6.26 6.57
CA ILE A 162 2.10 -7.38 5.85
C ILE A 162 3.37 -6.96 5.07
N ARG A 163 3.49 -5.69 4.67
CA ARG A 163 4.55 -5.27 3.73
C ARG A 163 5.97 -5.52 4.26
N ARG A 164 6.23 -5.30 5.55
CA ARG A 164 7.56 -5.51 6.14
C ARG A 164 7.98 -6.98 6.04
N THR A 165 7.10 -7.90 6.44
CA THR A 165 7.40 -9.33 6.45
C THR A 165 7.54 -9.89 5.04
N ASP A 166 6.71 -9.45 4.09
CA ASP A 166 6.85 -9.80 2.67
C ASP A 166 8.23 -9.41 2.14
N LEU A 167 8.65 -8.17 2.35
CA LEU A 167 9.93 -7.68 1.84
C LEU A 167 11.14 -8.39 2.48
N ILE A 168 11.05 -8.75 3.77
CA ILE A 168 12.11 -9.49 4.47
C ILE A 168 12.19 -10.92 3.93
N ARG A 169 11.06 -11.62 3.81
CA ARG A 169 11.00 -12.99 3.26
C ARG A 169 11.57 -13.06 1.85
N TRP A 170 11.31 -12.05 1.03
CA TRP A 170 11.85 -11.94 -0.33
C TRP A 170 13.30 -11.46 -0.38
N GLY A 171 13.92 -11.08 0.74
CA GLY A 171 15.30 -10.61 0.79
C GLY A 171 15.52 -9.21 0.20
N ILE A 172 14.44 -8.48 -0.13
CA ILE A 172 14.48 -7.18 -0.81
C ILE A 172 14.19 -5.99 0.12
N TYR A 173 14.03 -6.23 1.43
CA TYR A 173 13.70 -5.19 2.42
C TYR A 173 14.63 -3.98 2.38
N LEU A 174 15.95 -4.21 2.44
CA LEU A 174 16.92 -3.11 2.45
C LEU A 174 16.90 -2.33 1.13
N GLN A 175 16.81 -3.04 0.01
CA GLN A 175 16.78 -2.43 -1.33
C GLN A 175 15.56 -1.52 -1.48
N VAL A 176 14.37 -2.04 -1.19
CA VAL A 176 13.11 -1.32 -1.33
C VAL A 176 13.02 -0.16 -0.34
N MET A 177 13.32 -0.39 0.95
CA MET A 177 13.15 0.64 1.98
C MET A 177 14.19 1.75 1.92
N ASN A 178 15.38 1.50 1.35
CA ASN A 178 16.35 2.57 1.13
C ASN A 178 16.09 3.32 -0.18
N ALA A 179 15.36 2.74 -1.14
CA ALA A 179 15.00 3.40 -2.39
C ALA A 179 13.89 4.46 -2.24
N ILE A 180 13.03 4.36 -1.21
CA ILE A 180 11.92 5.31 -0.96
C ILE A 180 12.37 6.64 -0.34
N GLY A 181 13.66 6.80 -0.04
CA GLY A 181 14.22 7.98 0.59
C GLY A 181 14.66 7.72 2.03
N THR A 182 15.77 8.33 2.43
CA THR A 182 16.37 8.10 3.74
C THR A 182 16.04 9.18 4.76
N ASN A 183 15.38 10.28 4.41
CA ASN A 183 15.09 11.35 5.38
C ASN A 183 13.57 11.44 5.59
N ASP A 184 13.14 11.55 6.85
CA ASP A 184 11.74 11.88 7.15
C ASP A 184 11.48 13.38 7.02
N GLU A 185 10.23 13.79 7.22
CA GLU A 185 9.77 15.18 7.13
C GLU A 185 10.46 16.10 8.15
N ASN A 186 11.08 15.53 9.18
CA ASN A 186 11.85 16.24 10.21
C ASN A 186 13.37 16.20 9.94
N GLY A 187 13.80 15.68 8.78
CA GLY A 187 15.21 15.57 8.41
C GLY A 187 15.97 14.44 9.12
N ILE A 188 15.28 13.52 9.80
CA ILE A 188 15.93 12.37 10.45
C ILE A 188 16.24 11.29 9.43
N VAL A 189 17.49 10.83 9.44
CA VAL A 189 17.95 9.75 8.57
C VAL A 189 17.34 8.40 9.02
N LYS A 190 16.39 7.90 8.24
CA LYS A 190 15.71 6.59 8.30
C LYS A 190 16.38 5.54 7.39
N ARG A 191 17.71 5.47 7.37
CA ARG A 191 18.43 4.41 6.63
C ARG A 191 18.13 3.04 7.25
N ARG A 192 17.96 2.01 6.41
CA ARG A 192 17.82 0.61 6.82
C ARG A 192 19.12 -0.13 6.57
N GLU A 193 19.53 -0.85 7.61
CA GLU A 193 20.75 -1.66 7.73
C GLU A 193 20.39 -3.12 8.04
N GLU A 194 21.33 -4.05 7.88
CA GLU A 194 21.14 -5.49 8.12
C GLU A 194 20.55 -5.81 9.50
N LYS A 195 20.93 -5.08 10.55
CA LYS A 195 20.35 -5.26 11.89
C LYS A 195 18.83 -5.12 11.92
N HIS A 196 18.23 -4.33 11.03
CA HIS A 196 16.78 -4.09 10.99
C HIS A 196 15.97 -5.23 10.35
N LEU A 197 16.64 -6.27 9.82
CA LEU A 197 15.99 -7.50 9.36
C LEU A 197 15.37 -8.26 10.54
N LEU A 198 15.95 -8.15 11.73
CA LEU A 198 15.43 -8.71 12.97
C LEU A 198 15.16 -7.60 13.99
N LEU A 199 14.22 -7.84 14.91
CA LEU A 199 14.04 -6.96 16.06
C LEU A 199 15.08 -7.29 17.12
N PRO A 200 15.56 -6.32 17.92
CA PRO A 200 16.41 -6.65 19.06
C PRO A 200 15.66 -7.53 20.05
N LEU A 201 16.38 -8.45 20.69
CA LEU A 201 15.89 -9.12 21.90
C LEU A 201 15.68 -8.05 22.99
N PRO A 202 14.58 -8.11 23.77
CA PRO A 202 14.37 -7.17 24.85
C PRO A 202 15.50 -7.25 25.88
N LEU A 203 16.03 -6.09 26.29
CA LEU A 203 17.20 -6.01 27.17
C LEU A 203 17.01 -6.78 28.50
N ASN A 204 15.79 -6.76 29.05
CA ASN A 204 15.48 -7.49 30.27
C ASN A 204 15.63 -9.01 30.10
N GLU A 205 15.28 -9.56 28.93
CA GLU A 205 15.42 -10.99 28.65
C GLU A 205 16.88 -11.38 28.53
N VAL A 206 17.68 -10.55 27.83
CA VAL A 206 19.14 -10.76 27.69
C VAL A 206 19.84 -10.71 29.05
N ASN A 207 19.49 -9.75 29.91
CA ASN A 207 20.13 -9.61 31.21
C ASN A 207 19.70 -10.68 32.22
N ALA A 208 18.48 -11.21 32.12
CA ALA A 208 17.94 -12.18 33.06
C ALA A 208 18.34 -13.63 32.74
N ASN A 209 18.54 -13.95 31.46
CA ASN A 209 18.82 -15.31 31.02
C ASN A 209 20.31 -15.49 30.65
N PRO A 210 21.12 -16.19 31.46
CA PRO A 210 22.55 -16.37 31.19
C PRO A 210 22.84 -17.23 29.96
N TYR A 211 21.83 -17.90 29.39
CA TYR A 211 21.97 -18.68 28.15
C TYR A 211 21.79 -17.85 26.88
N ILE A 212 21.41 -16.57 26.99
CA ILE A 212 21.41 -15.65 25.86
C ILE A 212 22.79 -14.99 25.82
N GLU A 213 23.66 -15.49 24.95
CA GLU A 213 25.05 -15.02 24.85
C GLU A 213 25.17 -13.68 24.12
N THR A 214 24.35 -13.46 23.09
CA THR A 214 24.38 -12.25 22.25
C THR A 214 22.98 -11.88 21.78
N ASN A 215 22.80 -10.60 21.43
CA ASN A 215 21.58 -10.13 20.79
C ASN A 215 21.53 -10.55 19.30
N ASN A 216 20.41 -10.32 18.64
CA ASN A 216 20.29 -10.46 17.19
C ASN A 216 21.36 -9.62 16.46
N PRO A 217 21.87 -10.07 15.30
CA PRO A 217 22.99 -9.44 14.63
C PRO A 217 22.87 -7.92 14.50
N GLY A 218 23.86 -7.20 15.03
CA GLY A 218 23.98 -5.74 14.95
C GLY A 218 23.19 -4.95 16.01
N TRP A 219 22.59 -5.61 17.00
CA TRP A 219 21.92 -4.99 18.16
C TRP A 219 22.69 -5.17 19.47
#